data_AF-A0A2N7DHB5-F1
#
_entry.id   AF-A0A2N7DHB5-F1
#
_cell.length_a   1.000
_cell.length_b   1.000
_cell.length_c   1.000
_cell.angle_alpha   90.00
_cell.angle_beta   90.00
_cell.angle_gamma   90.00
#
_symmetry.space_group_name_H-M   'P 1'
#
loop_
_entity.id
_entity.type
_entity.pdbx_description
1 polymer ?
#
loop_
_entity_poly.entity_id
_entity_poly.type
_entity_poly.pdbx_seq_one_letter_code
_entity_poly.pdbx_strand_id
1 'polypeptide(L)'
;MTYFDPSREQVEMIVNQLFAQLQGLYPAWRQAFATTEEMNNAKRAWVKAFIERGITRIEQIQLGLSAARHDTNSFIPSAGQFCNWCLEIDMDAAFARHIAGQPKGERERWVMGQAKFNTSRLPYPQARKLFCSFFQQAVEQEAKSRTKLQLNRS
;
A
#
# COMPACT_ATOMS: atom_id res chain seq x y z
N MET A 1 -15.97 2.75 13.92
CA MET A 1 -14.78 2.44 13.08
C MET A 1 -13.79 3.56 13.32
N THR A 2 -12.84 3.37 14.24
CA THR A 2 -11.91 4.42 14.68
C THR A 2 -10.92 4.74 13.57
N TYR A 3 -11.14 5.85 12.87
CA TYR A 3 -10.19 6.37 11.90
C TYR A 3 -8.98 6.93 12.67
N PHE A 4 -7.83 6.31 12.48
CA PHE A 4 -6.56 6.76 13.05
C PHE A 4 -5.99 7.81 12.10
N ASP A 5 -6.04 9.09 12.48
CA ASP A 5 -5.32 10.16 11.82
C ASP A 5 -4.03 10.39 12.62
N PRO A 6 -2.89 9.78 12.23
CA PRO A 6 -1.66 9.87 13.00
C PRO A 6 -1.16 11.32 13.05
N SER A 7 -0.70 11.76 14.22
CA SER A 7 0.00 13.05 14.31
C SER A 7 1.23 13.04 13.40
N ARG A 8 1.65 14.22 12.93
CA ARG A 8 2.83 14.35 12.08
C ARG A 8 4.08 13.69 12.70
N GLU A 9 4.24 13.80 14.01
CA GLU A 9 5.32 13.16 14.76
C GLU A 9 5.24 11.63 14.71
N GLN A 10 4.04 11.05 14.81
CA GLN A 10 3.84 9.61 14.68
C GLN A 10 4.17 9.11 13.26
N VAL A 11 3.79 9.85 12.23
CA VAL A 11 4.13 9.53 10.83
C VAL A 11 5.65 9.53 10.63
N GLU A 12 6.33 10.58 11.12
CA GLU A 12 7.79 10.68 11.05
C GLU A 12 8.48 9.53 11.80
N MET A 13 8.00 9.16 13.00
CA MET A 13 8.52 8.02 13.76
C MET A 13 8.37 6.70 13.00
N ILE A 14 7.19 6.42 12.44
CA ILE A 14 6.92 5.20 11.67
C ILE A 14 7.83 5.11 10.45
N VAL A 15 7.99 6.21 9.72
CA VAL A 15 8.83 6.25 8.50
C VAL A 15 10.31 6.13 8.84
N ASN A 16 10.76 6.72 9.95
CA ASN A 16 12.12 6.55 10.44
C ASN A 16 12.42 5.09 10.80
N GLN A 17 11.51 4.43 11.51
CA GLN A 17 11.62 3.00 11.85
C GLN A 17 11.60 2.11 10.60
N LEU A 18 10.76 2.43 9.62
CA LEU A 18 10.71 1.73 8.34
C LEU A 18 12.07 1.82 7.62
N PHE A 19 12.65 3.01 7.50
CA PHE A 19 13.95 3.18 6.84
C PHE A 19 15.07 2.46 7.59
N ALA A 20 15.07 2.47 8.93
CA ALA A 20 16.04 1.70 9.71
C ALA A 20 15.95 0.19 9.43
N GLN A 21 14.73 -0.35 9.30
CA GLN A 21 14.56 -1.76 8.91
C GLN A 21 15.04 -2.02 7.48
N LEU A 22 14.69 -1.15 6.52
CA LEU A 22 15.15 -1.29 5.13
C LEU A 22 16.70 -1.23 5.04
N GLN A 23 17.35 -0.38 5.81
CA GLN A 23 18.82 -0.33 5.88
C GLN A 23 19.44 -1.64 6.37
N GLY A 24 18.75 -2.37 7.25
CA GLY A 24 19.18 -3.70 7.71
C GLY A 24 18.96 -4.81 6.67
N LEU A 25 17.99 -4.65 5.77
CA LEU A 25 17.68 -5.63 4.72
C LEU A 25 18.51 -5.44 3.44
N TYR A 26 18.84 -4.19 3.09
CA TYR A 26 19.42 -3.84 1.80
C TYR A 26 20.85 -3.31 1.96
N PRO A 27 21.90 -4.11 1.68
CA PRO A 27 23.29 -3.72 1.93
C PRO A 27 23.76 -2.52 1.08
N ALA A 28 23.16 -2.30 -0.10
CA ALA A 28 23.51 -1.18 -0.98
C ALA A 28 22.73 0.11 -0.69
N TRP A 29 22.03 0.22 0.44
CA TRP A 29 21.20 1.40 0.76
C TRP A 29 21.96 2.73 0.69
N ARG A 30 23.25 2.75 1.06
CA ARG A 30 24.09 3.96 1.03
C ARG A 30 24.29 4.51 -0.38
N GLN A 31 24.16 3.68 -1.41
CA GLN A 31 24.25 4.12 -2.80
C GLN A 31 22.96 4.85 -3.24
N ALA A 32 21.82 4.52 -2.62
CA ALA A 32 20.56 5.20 -2.89
C ALA A 32 20.47 6.55 -2.15
N PHE A 33 21.05 6.65 -0.96
CA PHE A 33 21.05 7.86 -0.13
C PHE A 33 22.45 8.09 0.44
N ALA A 34 23.25 8.93 -0.24
CA ALA A 34 24.62 9.22 0.17
C ALA A 34 24.66 10.22 1.34
N THR A 35 23.67 11.11 1.42
CA THR A 35 23.57 12.15 2.44
C THR A 35 22.31 12.04 3.30
N THR A 36 22.36 12.64 4.48
CA THR A 36 21.18 12.75 5.37
C THR A 36 20.04 13.53 4.71
N GLU A 37 20.37 14.54 3.89
CA GLU A 37 19.38 15.34 3.17
C GLU A 37 18.64 14.52 2.11
N GLU A 38 19.35 13.73 1.31
CA GLU A 38 18.75 12.81 0.34
C GLU A 38 17.83 11.78 1.02
N MET A 39 18.25 11.24 2.17
CA MET A 39 17.42 10.32 2.94
C MET A 39 16.15 11.02 3.46
N ASN A 40 16.25 12.27 3.95
CA ASN A 40 15.09 13.03 4.40
C ASN A 40 14.15 13.38 3.24
N ASN A 41 14.68 13.68 2.05
CA ASN A 41 13.89 13.85 0.83
C ASN A 41 13.14 12.57 0.46
N ALA A 42 13.81 11.42 0.53
CA ALA A 42 13.19 10.12 0.27
C ALA A 42 12.07 9.82 1.26
N LYS A 43 12.28 10.03 2.56
CA LYS A 43 11.25 9.86 3.60
C LYS A 43 10.00 10.69 3.31
N ARG A 44 10.17 11.97 2.94
CA ARG A 44 9.05 12.85 2.56
C ARG A 44 8.30 12.32 1.33
N ALA A 45 9.03 11.85 0.32
CA ALA A 45 8.43 11.26 -0.87
C ALA A 45 7.63 9.98 -0.54
N TRP A 46 8.14 9.14 0.37
CA TRP A 46 7.45 7.93 0.82
C TRP A 46 6.19 8.24 1.62
N VAL A 47 6.22 9.23 2.52
CA VAL A 47 5.01 9.71 3.23
C VAL A 47 3.94 10.12 2.23
N LYS A 48 4.31 10.93 1.23
CA LYS A 48 3.38 11.37 0.19
C LYS A 48 2.80 10.18 -0.58
N ALA A 49 3.64 9.23 -0.98
CA ALA A 49 3.20 8.01 -1.67
C ALA A 49 2.24 7.16 -0.83
N PHE A 50 2.47 7.06 0.48
CA PHE A 50 1.59 6.35 1.41
C PHE A 50 0.22 7.01 1.50
N ILE A 51 0.18 8.34 1.61
CA ILE A 51 -1.06 9.10 1.63
C ILE A 51 -1.83 8.92 0.32
N GLU A 52 -1.17 9.12 -0.81
CA GLU A 52 -1.78 9.01 -2.15
C GLU A 52 -2.34 7.61 -2.42
N ARG A 53 -1.70 6.57 -1.88
CA ARG A 53 -2.12 5.17 -2.04
C ARG A 53 -2.97 4.65 -0.88
N GLY A 54 -3.32 5.50 0.08
CA GLY A 54 -4.16 5.13 1.22
C GLY A 54 -3.55 4.07 2.14
N ILE A 55 -2.21 4.01 2.22
CA ILE A 55 -1.49 3.22 3.21
C ILE A 55 -1.58 3.97 4.53
N THR A 56 -2.50 3.52 5.38
CA THR A 56 -2.89 4.23 6.61
C THR A 56 -2.75 3.36 7.85
N ARG A 57 -2.28 2.12 7.67
CA ARG A 57 -2.24 1.09 8.69
C ARG A 57 -0.85 0.50 8.82
N ILE A 58 -0.42 0.30 10.06
CA ILE A 58 0.87 -0.34 10.36
C ILE A 58 0.91 -1.75 9.77
N GLU A 59 -0.20 -2.47 9.74
CA GLU A 59 -0.24 -3.82 9.18
C GLU A 59 0.11 -3.84 7.68
N GLN A 60 -0.28 -2.81 6.91
CA GLN A 60 0.10 -2.69 5.50
C GLN A 60 1.63 -2.51 5.35
N ILE A 61 2.24 -1.72 6.24
CA ILE A 61 3.70 -1.52 6.26
C ILE A 61 4.43 -2.82 6.65
N GLN A 62 3.90 -3.56 7.62
CA GLN A 62 4.45 -4.86 8.02
C GLN A 62 4.40 -5.89 6.89
N LEU A 63 3.35 -5.85 6.05
CA LEU A 63 3.27 -6.67 4.85
C LEU A 63 4.35 -6.26 3.82
N GLY A 64 4.52 -4.95 3.58
CA GLY A 64 5.59 -4.44 2.72
C GLY A 64 6.99 -4.86 3.19
N LEU A 65 7.24 -4.83 4.50
CA LEU A 65 8.48 -5.33 5.12
C LEU A 65 8.64 -6.85 4.96
N SER A 66 7.54 -7.61 5.01
CA SER A 66 7.57 -9.04 4.73
C SER A 66 7.96 -9.35 3.30
N ALA A 67 7.42 -8.61 2.32
CA ALA A 67 7.85 -8.73 0.93
C ALA A 67 9.32 -8.32 0.74
N ALA A 68 9.75 -7.23 1.37
CA ALA A 68 11.14 -6.77 1.33
C ALA A 68 12.14 -7.82 1.84
N ARG A 69 11.76 -8.66 2.82
CA ARG A 69 12.61 -9.77 3.29
C ARG A 69 12.79 -10.89 2.28
N HIS A 70 11.85 -11.06 1.35
CA HIS A 70 11.91 -12.06 0.29
C HIS A 70 12.48 -11.49 -1.02
N ASP A 71 12.69 -10.17 -1.07
CA ASP A 71 13.33 -9.52 -2.20
C ASP A 71 14.81 -9.90 -2.24
N THR A 72 15.29 -10.26 -3.43
CA THR A 72 16.67 -10.68 -3.65
C THR A 72 17.57 -9.51 -4.10
N ASN A 73 16.99 -8.33 -4.29
CA ASN A 73 17.72 -7.14 -4.70
C ASN A 73 18.57 -6.58 -3.54
N SER A 74 19.79 -6.14 -3.86
CA SER A 74 20.69 -5.47 -2.90
C SER A 74 20.35 -4.00 -2.65
N PHE A 75 19.58 -3.38 -3.55
CA PHE A 75 19.18 -1.96 -3.50
C PHE A 75 17.82 -1.78 -2.84
N ILE A 76 17.67 -0.67 -2.08
CA ILE A 76 16.37 -0.30 -1.49
C ILE A 76 15.33 -0.11 -2.61
N PRO A 77 14.10 -0.63 -2.44
CA PRO A 77 13.03 -0.47 -3.41
C PRO A 77 12.63 0.99 -3.57
N SER A 78 12.01 1.32 -4.71
CA SER A 78 11.37 2.63 -4.85
C SER A 78 10.14 2.76 -3.93
N ALA A 79 9.73 4.00 -3.61
CA ALA A 79 8.52 4.25 -2.83
C ALA A 79 7.29 3.55 -3.44
N GLY A 80 7.12 3.65 -4.76
CA GLY A 80 6.00 3.03 -5.47
C GLY A 80 6.02 1.51 -5.42
N GLN A 81 7.21 0.90 -5.55
CA GLN A 81 7.38 -0.55 -5.43
C GLN A 81 7.05 -1.03 -4.01
N PHE A 82 7.57 -0.36 -2.98
CA PHE A 82 7.24 -0.71 -1.59
C PHE A 82 5.74 -0.55 -1.32
N CYS A 83 5.12 0.52 -1.84
CA CYS A 83 3.68 0.71 -1.73
C CYS A 83 2.88 -0.40 -2.46
N ASN A 84 3.37 -0.91 -3.60
CA ASN A 84 2.74 -2.06 -4.25
C ASN A 84 2.78 -3.27 -3.33
N TRP A 85 3.91 -3.57 -2.69
CA TRP A 85 3.99 -4.71 -1.76
C TRP A 85 3.07 -4.58 -0.56
N CYS A 86 2.89 -3.37 -0.03
CA CYS A 86 1.92 -3.08 1.02
C CYS A 86 0.47 -3.41 0.61
N LEU A 87 0.19 -3.47 -0.70
CA LEU A 87 -1.13 -3.69 -1.28
C LEU A 87 -1.28 -5.08 -1.93
N GLU A 88 -0.25 -5.65 -2.54
CA GLU A 88 -0.31 -6.89 -3.33
C GLU A 88 -0.66 -8.12 -2.50
N ILE A 89 -0.08 -8.26 -1.31
CA ILE A 89 -0.42 -9.37 -0.41
C ILE A 89 -1.84 -9.20 0.14
N ASP A 90 -2.27 -7.95 0.37
CA ASP A 90 -3.65 -7.67 0.74
C ASP A 90 -4.59 -7.98 -0.44
N MET A 91 -4.19 -7.77 -1.69
CA MET A 91 -4.97 -8.17 -2.87
C MET A 91 -5.14 -9.68 -2.96
N ASP A 92 -4.11 -10.49 -2.64
CA ASP A 92 -4.24 -11.95 -2.65
C ASP A 92 -5.16 -12.46 -1.56
N ALA A 93 -5.01 -11.93 -0.35
CA ALA A 93 -5.90 -12.25 0.75
C ALA A 93 -7.34 -11.73 0.50
N ALA A 94 -7.48 -10.55 -0.11
CA ALA A 94 -8.77 -9.97 -0.48
C ALA A 94 -9.41 -10.75 -1.63
N PHE A 95 -8.63 -11.27 -2.58
CA PHE A 95 -9.13 -12.14 -3.64
C PHE A 95 -9.63 -13.48 -3.08
N ALA A 96 -8.89 -14.08 -2.15
CA ALA A 96 -9.32 -15.31 -1.47
C ALA A 96 -10.65 -15.09 -0.72
N ARG A 97 -10.76 -14.01 0.04
CA ARG A 97 -12.01 -13.57 0.70
C ARG A 97 -13.13 -13.32 -0.30
N HIS A 98 -12.77 -12.73 -1.43
CA HIS A 98 -13.69 -12.40 -2.49
C HIS A 98 -14.31 -13.66 -3.12
N ILE A 99 -13.49 -14.67 -3.43
CA ILE A 99 -13.97 -15.99 -3.89
C ILE A 99 -14.80 -16.68 -2.80
N ALA A 100 -14.46 -16.51 -1.52
CA ALA A 100 -15.21 -17.05 -0.39
C ALA A 100 -16.49 -16.26 -0.05
N GLY A 101 -16.76 -15.13 -0.71
CA GLY A 101 -17.93 -14.27 -0.42
C GLY A 101 -17.88 -13.56 0.94
N GLN A 102 -16.68 -13.33 1.50
CA GLN A 102 -16.49 -12.78 2.85
C GLN A 102 -15.71 -11.44 2.82
N PRO A 103 -16.32 -10.32 2.41
CA PRO A 103 -15.61 -9.05 2.29
C PRO A 103 -15.24 -8.47 3.66
N LYS A 104 -13.96 -8.08 3.83
CA LYS A 104 -13.43 -7.57 5.11
C LYS A 104 -13.65 -6.06 5.31
N GLY A 105 -14.11 -5.32 4.30
CA GLY A 105 -14.31 -3.86 4.40
C GLY A 105 -15.01 -3.23 3.20
N GLU A 106 -15.15 -1.91 3.23
CA GLU A 106 -15.89 -1.14 2.22
C GLU A 106 -15.31 -1.29 0.82
N ARG A 107 -13.97 -1.32 0.68
CA ARG A 107 -13.29 -1.54 -0.62
C ARG A 107 -13.69 -2.87 -1.24
N GLU A 108 -13.64 -3.96 -0.47
CA GLU A 108 -14.01 -5.30 -0.95
C GLU A 108 -15.51 -5.39 -1.26
N ARG A 109 -16.37 -4.77 -0.45
CA ARG A 109 -17.81 -4.67 -0.73
C ARG A 109 -18.11 -3.87 -2.00
N TRP A 110 -17.38 -2.77 -2.20
CA TRP A 110 -17.51 -1.97 -3.42
C TRP A 110 -17.11 -2.79 -4.64
N VAL A 111 -15.97 -3.50 -4.58
CA VAL A 111 -15.54 -4.40 -5.66
C VAL A 111 -16.61 -5.46 -5.93
N MET A 112 -17.17 -6.09 -4.90
CA MET A 112 -18.27 -7.06 -5.05
C MET A 112 -19.55 -6.46 -5.68
N GLY A 113 -19.82 -5.17 -5.45
CA GLY A 113 -20.99 -4.48 -5.99
C GLY A 113 -20.83 -3.97 -7.43
N GLN A 114 -19.62 -3.97 -8.00
CA GLN A 114 -19.40 -3.50 -9.38
C GLN A 114 -19.92 -4.53 -10.41
N ALA A 115 -20.89 -4.13 -11.24
CA ALA A 115 -21.78 -5.00 -12.02
C ALA A 115 -21.19 -5.74 -13.26
N LYS A 116 -19.91 -6.14 -13.28
CA LYS A 116 -19.33 -7.05 -14.31
C LYS A 116 -18.77 -8.34 -13.70
N PHE A 117 -19.55 -8.88 -12.79
CA PHE A 117 -19.09 -9.84 -11.81
C PHE A 117 -19.35 -11.29 -12.24
N ASN A 118 -18.33 -11.96 -12.78
CA ASN A 118 -18.31 -13.42 -12.86
C ASN A 118 -16.88 -13.95 -12.79
N THR A 119 -16.16 -13.62 -11.71
CA THR A 119 -14.87 -14.26 -11.38
C THR A 119 -15.01 -15.78 -11.34
N SER A 120 -16.19 -16.30 -11.00
CA SER A 120 -16.56 -17.73 -11.07
C SER A 120 -16.59 -18.36 -12.47
N ARG A 121 -16.63 -17.56 -13.55
CA ARG A 121 -16.58 -18.07 -14.94
C ARG A 121 -15.21 -17.90 -15.60
N LEU A 122 -14.23 -17.34 -14.89
CA LEU A 122 -12.89 -17.09 -15.41
C LEU A 122 -11.86 -18.02 -14.76
N PRO A 123 -10.81 -18.45 -15.48
CA PRO A 123 -9.68 -19.13 -14.88
C PRO A 123 -9.03 -18.28 -13.78
N TYR A 124 -8.50 -18.92 -12.73
CA TYR A 124 -7.94 -18.25 -11.55
C TYR A 124 -7.00 -17.07 -11.87
N PRO A 125 -6.04 -17.16 -12.81
CA PRO A 125 -5.14 -16.04 -13.12
C PRO A 125 -5.88 -14.83 -13.71
N GLN A 126 -6.90 -15.06 -14.54
CA GLN A 126 -7.68 -14.01 -15.18
C GLN A 126 -8.64 -13.36 -14.17
N ALA A 127 -9.28 -14.18 -13.33
CA ALA A 127 -10.13 -13.71 -12.24
C ALA A 127 -9.34 -12.85 -11.24
N ARG A 128 -8.13 -13.29 -10.85
CA ARG A 128 -7.21 -12.52 -10.00
C ARG A 128 -6.84 -11.20 -10.64
N LYS A 129 -6.40 -11.19 -11.91
CA LYS A 129 -6.02 -9.96 -12.61
C LYS A 129 -7.16 -8.96 -12.69
N LEU A 130 -8.38 -9.43 -12.99
CA LEU A 130 -9.57 -8.59 -13.05
C LEU A 130 -9.91 -8.04 -11.65
N PHE A 131 -9.90 -8.88 -10.62
CA PHE A 131 -10.10 -8.45 -9.23
C PHE A 131 -9.10 -7.37 -8.83
N CYS A 132 -7.80 -7.58 -9.07
CA CYS A 132 -6.76 -6.60 -8.75
C CYS A 132 -7.04 -5.25 -9.43
N SER A 133 -7.47 -5.24 -10.69
CA SER A 133 -7.80 -3.99 -11.41
C SER A 133 -8.95 -3.22 -10.75
N PHE A 134 -10.02 -3.90 -10.34
CA PHE A 134 -11.14 -3.27 -9.63
C PHE A 134 -10.78 -2.85 -8.21
N PHE A 135 -10.01 -3.67 -7.50
CA PHE A 135 -9.54 -3.35 -6.16
C PHE A 135 -8.66 -2.11 -6.17
N GLN A 136 -7.78 -1.98 -7.16
CA GLN A 136 -6.95 -0.79 -7.34
C GLN A 136 -7.79 0.45 -7.70
N GLN A 137 -8.83 0.32 -8.54
CA GLN A 137 -9.78 1.39 -8.78
C GLN A 137 -10.51 1.82 -7.49
N ALA A 138 -10.89 0.86 -6.64
CA ALA A 138 -11.53 1.16 -5.35
C ALA A 138 -10.60 1.99 -4.45
N VAL A 139 -9.31 1.63 -4.40
CA VAL A 139 -8.29 2.38 -3.66
C VAL A 139 -8.14 3.80 -4.22
N GLU A 140 -8.05 3.96 -5.54
CA GLU A 140 -7.92 5.26 -6.19
C GLU A 140 -9.15 6.15 -5.99
N GLN A 141 -10.35 5.59 -6.01
CA GLN A 141 -11.57 6.34 -5.76
C GLN A 141 -11.64 6.85 -4.31
N GLU A 142 -11.20 6.04 -3.35
CA GLU A 142 -11.11 6.47 -1.97
C GLU A 142 -10.06 7.57 -1.80
N ALA A 143 -8.88 7.43 -2.41
CA ALA A 143 -7.85 8.45 -2.39
C ALA A 143 -8.35 9.79 -2.98
N LYS A 144 -8.99 9.75 -4.17
CA LYS A 144 -9.59 10.94 -4.81
C LYS A 144 -10.67 11.58 -3.94
N SER A 145 -11.49 10.78 -3.27
CA SER A 145 -12.53 11.27 -2.36
C SER A 145 -11.92 11.97 -1.14
N ARG A 146 -10.87 11.39 -0.54
CA ARG A 146 -10.14 11.99 0.59
C ARG A 146 -9.47 13.31 0.20
N THR A 147 -8.80 13.37 -0.95
CA THR A 147 -8.16 14.60 -1.43
C THR A 147 -9.16 15.73 -1.65
N LYS A 148 -10.34 15.42 -2.23
CA LYS A 148 -11.43 16.41 -2.39
C LYS A 148 -11.96 16.91 -1.05
N LEU A 149 -12.12 16.01 -0.08
CA LEU A 149 -12.55 16.37 1.29
C LEU A 149 -11.53 17.26 2.03
N GLN A 150 -10.23 17.08 1.79
CA GLN A 150 -9.19 17.92 2.38
C GLN A 150 -9.09 19.30 1.71
N LEU A 151 -9.26 19.38 0.39
CA LEU A 151 -9.30 20.67 -0.33
C LEU A 151 -10.52 21.52 0.02
N ASN A 152 -11.69 20.92 0.27
CA ASN A 152 -12.90 21.65 0.66
C ASN A 152 -12.91 22.14 2.13
N ARG A 153 -11.89 21.78 2.93
CA ARG A 153 -11.75 22.17 4.34
C ARG A 153 -10.67 23.24 4.57
N SER A 154 -9.98 23.64 3.50
CA SER A 154 -8.96 24.72 3.50
C SER A 154 -9.55 25.96 2.84
#